data_AF-A0A960KAK3-F1
#
_entry.id   AF-A0A960KAK3-F1
#
_cell.length_a   1.000
_cell.length_b   1.000
_cell.length_c   1.000
_cell.angle_alpha   90.00
_cell.angle_beta   90.00
_cell.angle_gamma   90.00
#
_symmetry.space_group_name_H-M   'P 1'
#
loop_
_entity.id
_entity.type
_entity.pdbx_description
1 polymer ?
#
loop_
_entity_poly.entity_id
_entity_poly.type
_entity_poly.pdbx_seq_one_letter_code
_entity_poly.pdbx_strand_id
1 'polypeptide(L)'
;MAIVATTIAGGATASASPTQQDPPAAACEGESVTLPSGATLCDGGSAAPEATTAADGPFISMVKTVGTDPMACADTTGITITAATTRVIYCYTVTNTGTVPFTSHDLTDDKLGVLLDDYAFDLQPGGTTYATAAATLDGSIQTIVNTGSWTATDGTQSANSQAQATVTVVDGASAPAPVTATAAEGQASVAWTVPSSNGGHPITGYRITVVEDGAPSATVDVGAGVLAQDVTGLTNGADYAFEVRAITEQGAGQAATSPTVSVDWWLPWSSANTAGTEIYTWLTGKAPTAAQLAAFVSAGNGGQLPGQQIATLRDGADATTNVDPVIRLYSAYFLRPPDKGGFNFWVNRRRAGTWTVAKISASFAGSSEFQNRYGSLTNSQFVRLVYNNVLQRDPDAAGLAYWTKKLDNGTSRGQVMASFSESNEYKSKTANLTDAVSVHIQLLGVSPSKAQVDDLVSAIAGNDLATVIRQKIHEPSFDARAG
;
A
#
# COMPACT_ATOMS: atom_id res chain seq x y z
N MET A 1 -37.16 -35.08 4.26
CA MET A 1 -38.39 -35.06 3.45
C MET A 1 -38.02 -34.40 2.12
N ALA A 2 -37.45 -35.17 1.19
CA ALA A 2 -38.11 -35.76 0.02
C ALA A 2 -38.44 -34.68 -1.05
N ILE A 3 -37.61 -34.52 -2.08
CA ILE A 3 -37.65 -35.18 -3.42
C ILE A 3 -38.83 -34.70 -4.29
N VAL A 4 -38.53 -34.14 -5.48
CA VAL A 4 -39.03 -34.46 -6.84
C VAL A 4 -38.15 -33.62 -7.80
N ALA A 5 -37.21 -34.11 -8.62
CA ALA A 5 -37.20 -35.13 -9.68
C ALA A 5 -38.01 -34.74 -10.95
N THR A 6 -37.32 -34.32 -12.02
CA THR A 6 -37.82 -34.51 -13.39
C THR A 6 -36.65 -34.80 -14.32
N THR A 7 -36.56 -36.06 -14.73
CA THR A 7 -35.73 -36.57 -15.83
C THR A 7 -36.63 -36.80 -17.03
N ILE A 8 -36.18 -36.41 -18.24
CA ILE A 8 -36.54 -37.12 -19.47
C ILE A 8 -35.25 -37.30 -20.28
N ALA A 9 -34.94 -38.57 -20.54
CA ALA A 9 -33.86 -39.04 -21.38
C ALA A 9 -34.24 -38.96 -22.87
N GLY A 10 -33.25 -38.71 -23.72
CA GLY A 10 -33.31 -38.92 -25.16
C GLY A 10 -31.89 -39.10 -25.68
N GLY A 11 -31.45 -40.34 -25.82
CA GLY A 11 -30.15 -40.69 -26.37
C GLY A 11 -30.16 -40.72 -27.91
N ALA A 12 -29.02 -40.41 -28.51
CA ALA A 12 -28.26 -41.32 -29.38
C ALA A 12 -27.13 -40.58 -30.13
N THR A 13 -25.92 -41.11 -29.92
CA THR A 13 -24.81 -41.27 -30.88
C THR A 13 -24.24 -40.02 -31.56
N ALA A 14 -23.12 -39.53 -31.02
CA ALA A 14 -22.13 -38.75 -31.76
C ALA A 14 -20.80 -39.50 -31.79
N SER A 15 -20.29 -39.70 -33.00
CA SER A 15 -19.00 -40.26 -33.36
C SER A 15 -17.86 -39.41 -32.79
N ALA A 16 -16.96 -40.04 -32.03
CA ALA A 16 -15.71 -39.42 -31.58
C ALA A 16 -14.60 -39.72 -32.59
N SER A 17 -14.00 -38.65 -33.14
CA SER A 17 -12.63 -38.64 -33.68
C SER A 17 -11.66 -38.25 -32.55
N PRO A 18 -10.37 -38.64 -32.62
CA PRO A 18 -9.51 -38.74 -31.45
C PRO A 18 -9.03 -37.36 -30.98
N THR A 19 -9.24 -37.10 -29.68
CA THR A 19 -8.69 -35.96 -28.93
C THR A 19 -7.18 -36.11 -28.78
N GLN A 20 -6.46 -35.08 -29.23
CA GLN A 20 -5.13 -34.70 -28.75
C GLN A 20 -5.17 -34.61 -27.22
N GLN A 21 -4.22 -35.27 -26.57
CA GLN A 21 -4.06 -35.26 -25.12
C GLN A 21 -3.09 -34.14 -24.76
N ASP A 22 -3.59 -33.08 -24.11
CA ASP A 22 -2.76 -32.01 -23.53
C ASP A 22 -1.87 -32.57 -22.41
N PRO A 23 -0.57 -32.22 -22.33
CA PRO A 23 0.27 -32.53 -21.17
C PRO A 23 -0.05 -31.58 -19.99
N PRO A 24 0.18 -32.00 -18.72
CA PRO A 24 -0.26 -31.27 -17.54
C PRO A 24 0.66 -30.08 -17.24
N ALA A 25 0.07 -28.90 -17.15
CA ALA A 25 0.66 -27.76 -16.44
C ALA A 25 0.67 -28.08 -14.94
N ALA A 26 1.81 -28.45 -14.36
CA ALA A 26 1.93 -28.70 -12.93
C ALA A 26 3.16 -27.99 -12.35
N ALA A 27 2.90 -27.01 -11.47
CA ALA A 27 3.85 -26.65 -10.42
C ALA A 27 4.14 -27.90 -9.57
N CYS A 28 5.32 -28.00 -8.94
CA CYS A 28 5.68 -29.16 -8.11
C CYS A 28 4.63 -29.43 -7.02
N GLU A 29 3.77 -30.43 -7.21
CA GLU A 29 2.80 -30.87 -6.18
C GLU A 29 3.42 -31.89 -5.19
N GLY A 30 4.68 -32.31 -5.41
CA GLY A 30 5.44 -33.28 -4.58
C GLY A 30 6.64 -32.70 -3.83
N GLU A 31 7.45 -33.56 -3.18
CA GLU A 31 8.66 -33.16 -2.45
C GLU A 31 9.76 -32.72 -3.44
N SER A 32 10.17 -31.45 -3.37
CA SER A 32 11.20 -30.88 -4.24
C SER A 32 12.57 -30.96 -3.57
N VAL A 33 13.57 -31.52 -4.26
CA VAL A 33 14.96 -31.57 -3.76
C VAL A 33 15.82 -30.59 -4.57
N THR A 34 16.43 -29.63 -3.88
CA THR A 34 17.49 -28.79 -4.46
C THR A 34 18.79 -29.59 -4.49
N LEU A 35 19.34 -29.73 -5.68
CA LEU A 35 20.52 -30.54 -5.96
C LEU A 35 21.81 -29.75 -5.68
N PRO A 36 22.95 -30.41 -5.44
CA PRO A 36 24.25 -29.74 -5.27
C PRO A 36 24.68 -28.87 -6.47
N SER A 37 24.15 -29.17 -7.66
CA SER A 37 24.31 -28.41 -8.90
C SER A 37 23.43 -27.16 -8.99
N GLY A 38 22.52 -26.94 -8.03
CA GLY A 38 21.53 -25.85 -8.03
C GLY A 38 20.26 -26.16 -8.83
N ALA A 39 20.16 -27.35 -9.43
CA ALA A 39 18.96 -27.83 -10.11
C ALA A 39 17.87 -28.27 -9.10
N THR A 40 16.61 -28.28 -9.52
CA THR A 40 15.49 -28.80 -8.70
C THR A 40 14.86 -30.00 -9.38
N LEU A 41 14.79 -31.13 -8.69
CA LEU A 41 14.06 -32.32 -9.09
C LEU A 41 12.72 -32.36 -8.35
N CYS A 42 11.63 -32.64 -9.07
CA CYS A 42 10.31 -32.82 -8.46
C CYS A 42 9.82 -34.25 -8.73
N ASP A 43 9.57 -34.98 -7.65
CA ASP A 43 9.01 -36.33 -7.74
C ASP A 43 7.54 -36.25 -8.17
N GLY A 44 7.26 -36.65 -9.41
CA GLY A 44 5.91 -36.81 -9.91
C GLY A 44 5.32 -38.10 -9.35
N GLY A 45 4.33 -37.97 -8.44
CA GLY A 45 3.65 -39.12 -7.85
C GLY A 45 3.26 -40.17 -8.89
N SER A 46 3.63 -41.43 -8.61
CA SER A 46 3.46 -42.58 -9.50
C SER A 46 1.99 -42.95 -9.73
N ALA A 47 1.32 -42.25 -10.64
CA ALA A 47 0.09 -42.77 -11.24
C ALA A 47 0.47 -43.56 -12.49
N ALA A 48 0.49 -44.89 -12.37
CA ALA A 48 0.68 -45.79 -13.50
C ALA A 48 -0.44 -45.58 -14.54
N PRO A 49 -0.15 -45.16 -15.79
CA PRO A 49 -1.15 -45.15 -16.84
C PRO A 49 -1.43 -46.59 -17.31
N GLU A 50 -2.65 -46.85 -17.77
CA GLU A 50 -3.02 -48.13 -18.39
C GLU A 50 -2.12 -48.44 -19.60
N ALA A 51 -1.66 -49.68 -19.66
CA ALA A 51 -0.68 -50.18 -20.62
C ALA A 51 -1.10 -49.99 -22.09
N THR A 52 -0.66 -48.89 -22.69
CA THR A 52 -0.42 -48.84 -24.15
C THR A 52 0.83 -49.67 -24.46
N THR A 53 0.89 -50.28 -25.65
CA THR A 53 1.95 -51.21 -26.09
C THR A 53 3.35 -50.61 -25.95
N ALA A 54 3.95 -50.72 -24.76
CA ALA A 54 5.33 -50.34 -24.49
C ALA A 54 6.26 -51.19 -25.36
N ALA A 55 7.30 -50.58 -25.90
CA ALA A 55 8.33 -51.31 -26.60
C ALA A 55 9.04 -52.24 -25.59
N ASP A 56 9.24 -53.51 -25.95
CA ASP A 56 9.87 -54.49 -25.07
C ASP A 56 11.37 -54.14 -24.92
N GLY A 57 11.78 -53.67 -23.75
CA GLY A 57 13.15 -53.25 -23.45
C GLY A 57 13.29 -51.97 -22.60
N PRO A 58 14.53 -51.57 -22.26
CA PRO A 58 14.82 -50.34 -21.53
C PRO A 58 14.69 -49.13 -22.46
N PHE A 59 13.65 -48.32 -22.30
CA PHE A 59 13.42 -47.12 -23.11
C PHE A 59 12.99 -45.94 -22.25
N ILE A 60 13.56 -44.78 -22.56
CA ILE A 60 13.13 -43.49 -22.01
C ILE A 60 12.91 -42.50 -23.15
N SER A 61 11.99 -41.56 -22.95
CA SER A 61 11.78 -40.40 -23.81
C SER A 61 11.96 -39.14 -23.00
N MET A 62 12.74 -38.19 -23.51
CA MET A 62 12.95 -36.90 -22.87
C MET A 62 12.40 -35.76 -23.74
N VAL A 63 11.77 -34.78 -23.10
CA VAL A 63 11.43 -33.47 -23.66
C VAL A 63 12.20 -32.41 -22.89
N LYS A 64 12.76 -31.45 -23.63
CA LYS A 64 13.44 -30.29 -23.05
C LYS A 64 12.76 -29.00 -23.48
N THR A 65 12.38 -28.18 -22.51
CA THR A 65 11.74 -26.88 -22.75
C THR A 65 12.54 -25.75 -22.11
N VAL A 66 12.25 -24.52 -22.50
CA VAL A 66 12.93 -23.33 -21.99
C VAL A 66 11.95 -22.17 -21.82
N GLY A 67 12.11 -21.41 -20.72
CA GLY A 67 11.31 -20.23 -20.41
C GLY A 67 12.06 -19.23 -19.53
N THR A 68 11.37 -18.16 -19.13
CA THR A 68 11.92 -17.10 -18.26
C THR A 68 11.28 -17.08 -16.86
N ASP A 69 10.23 -17.86 -16.63
CA ASP A 69 9.57 -17.96 -15.33
C ASP A 69 10.40 -18.88 -14.40
N PRO A 70 10.93 -18.36 -13.28
CA PRO A 70 11.67 -19.18 -12.31
C PRO A 70 10.81 -20.20 -11.55
N MET A 71 9.48 -20.08 -11.60
CA MET A 71 8.55 -20.88 -10.79
C MET A 71 7.79 -21.93 -11.60
N ALA A 72 7.93 -21.95 -12.92
CA ALA A 72 7.17 -22.87 -13.77
C ALA A 72 7.99 -23.35 -14.97
N CYS A 73 7.77 -24.62 -15.34
CA CYS A 73 8.28 -25.13 -16.61
C CYS A 73 7.51 -24.53 -17.78
N ALA A 74 8.24 -24.13 -18.82
CA ALA A 74 7.63 -23.72 -20.07
C ALA A 74 7.21 -24.95 -20.89
N ASP A 75 6.27 -24.74 -21.81
CA ASP A 75 5.81 -25.77 -22.74
C ASP A 75 6.51 -25.67 -24.11
N THR A 76 7.45 -24.72 -24.26
CA THR A 76 8.11 -24.41 -25.54
C THR A 76 9.54 -24.93 -25.58
N THR A 77 9.92 -25.55 -26.70
CA THR A 77 11.31 -25.98 -26.98
C THR A 77 12.18 -24.84 -27.49
N GLY A 78 11.61 -23.65 -27.73
CA GLY A 78 12.40 -22.47 -28.05
C GLY A 78 11.73 -21.16 -27.69
N ILE A 79 12.54 -20.18 -27.32
CA ILE A 79 12.12 -18.81 -26.99
C ILE A 79 12.99 -17.79 -27.73
N THR A 80 12.41 -16.62 -27.99
CA THR A 80 13.14 -15.42 -28.40
C THR A 80 13.08 -14.41 -27.27
N ILE A 81 14.22 -13.84 -26.90
CA ILE A 81 14.36 -12.89 -25.80
C ILE A 81 15.29 -11.75 -26.22
N THR A 82 15.23 -10.62 -25.53
CA THR A 82 16.18 -9.53 -25.74
C THR A 82 17.49 -9.78 -24.99
N ALA A 83 18.55 -9.08 -25.40
CA ALA A 83 19.82 -9.03 -24.65
C ALA A 83 19.69 -8.54 -23.19
N ALA A 84 18.57 -7.90 -22.81
CA ALA A 84 18.32 -7.50 -21.43
C ALA A 84 17.89 -8.67 -20.53
N THR A 85 17.42 -9.78 -21.10
CA THR A 85 17.08 -10.99 -20.36
C THR A 85 18.33 -11.84 -20.16
N THR A 86 18.85 -11.84 -18.94
CA THR A 86 20.12 -12.53 -18.60
C THR A 86 19.93 -13.90 -17.97
N ARG A 87 18.69 -14.34 -17.73
CA ARG A 87 18.40 -15.62 -17.07
C ARG A 87 17.26 -16.36 -17.76
N VAL A 88 17.47 -17.66 -17.99
CA VAL A 88 16.47 -18.59 -18.52
C VAL A 88 16.44 -19.86 -17.69
N ILE A 89 15.32 -20.57 -17.73
CA ILE A 89 15.10 -21.84 -17.03
C ILE A 89 14.87 -22.91 -18.08
N TYR A 90 15.64 -24.00 -18.00
CA TYR A 90 15.43 -25.21 -18.76
C TYR A 90 14.70 -26.24 -17.91
N CYS A 91 13.73 -26.92 -18.51
CA CYS A 91 13.09 -28.09 -17.91
C CYS A 91 13.39 -29.33 -18.73
N TYR A 92 13.65 -30.44 -18.03
CA TYR A 92 13.99 -31.74 -18.59
C TYR A 92 12.96 -32.73 -18.08
N THR A 93 11.95 -33.03 -18.89
CA THR A 93 10.91 -33.99 -18.54
C THR A 93 11.25 -35.33 -19.16
N VAL A 94 11.41 -36.37 -18.34
CA VAL A 94 11.73 -37.73 -18.78
C VAL A 94 10.60 -38.68 -18.41
N THR A 95 10.23 -39.53 -19.37
CA THR A 95 9.23 -40.58 -19.21
C THR A 95 9.86 -41.94 -19.49
N ASN A 96 9.63 -42.91 -18.62
CA ASN A 96 9.97 -44.31 -18.91
C ASN A 96 8.91 -44.91 -19.83
N THR A 97 9.27 -45.10 -21.09
CA THR A 97 8.37 -45.64 -22.13
C THR A 97 8.60 -47.14 -22.38
N GLY A 98 9.54 -47.74 -21.66
CA GLY A 98 9.87 -49.16 -21.73
C GLY A 98 9.19 -49.98 -20.65
N THR A 99 9.69 -51.19 -20.44
CA THR A 99 9.16 -52.16 -19.47
C THR A 99 10.07 -52.38 -18.26
N VAL A 100 11.28 -51.81 -18.28
CA VAL A 100 12.30 -51.95 -17.23
C VAL A 100 12.22 -50.77 -16.26
N PRO A 101 12.10 -50.97 -14.94
CA PRO A 101 12.23 -49.89 -13.96
C PRO A 101 13.69 -49.44 -13.83
N PHE A 102 13.93 -48.14 -13.67
CA PHE A 102 15.26 -47.58 -13.45
C PHE A 102 15.39 -47.03 -12.04
N THR A 103 16.58 -47.11 -11.46
CA THR A 103 16.85 -46.74 -10.06
C THR A 103 17.95 -45.71 -9.90
N SER A 104 18.75 -45.45 -10.94
CA SER A 104 19.77 -44.40 -10.98
C SER A 104 19.73 -43.61 -12.28
N HIS A 105 20.00 -42.31 -12.19
CA HIS A 105 19.86 -41.35 -13.27
C HIS A 105 21.02 -40.33 -13.34
N ASP A 106 21.52 -40.13 -14.55
CA ASP A 106 22.45 -39.06 -14.91
C ASP A 106 21.76 -38.06 -15.84
N LEU A 107 22.06 -36.77 -15.65
CA LEU A 107 21.63 -35.70 -16.53
C LEU A 107 22.82 -34.79 -16.79
N THR A 108 23.21 -34.72 -18.07
CA THR A 108 24.28 -33.84 -18.54
C THR A 108 23.75 -32.88 -19.59
N ASP A 109 24.39 -31.72 -19.67
CA ASP A 109 24.01 -30.63 -20.55
C ASP A 109 25.25 -30.02 -21.20
N ASP A 110 25.20 -29.75 -22.50
CA ASP A 110 26.37 -29.26 -23.23
C ASP A 110 26.76 -27.81 -22.87
N LYS A 111 25.84 -27.04 -22.25
CA LYS A 111 26.11 -25.66 -21.79
C LYS A 111 26.20 -25.55 -20.26
N LEU A 112 25.49 -26.40 -19.53
CA LEU A 112 25.42 -26.34 -18.06
C LEU A 112 26.29 -27.40 -17.36
N GLY A 113 26.83 -28.37 -18.10
CA GLY A 113 27.64 -29.45 -17.54
C GLY A 113 26.80 -30.54 -16.88
N VAL A 114 27.30 -31.12 -15.80
CA VAL A 114 26.62 -32.22 -15.08
C VAL A 114 25.57 -31.64 -14.13
N LEU A 115 24.32 -32.05 -14.30
CA LEU A 115 23.17 -31.60 -13.50
C LEU A 115 22.71 -32.66 -12.49
N LEU A 116 22.72 -33.93 -12.89
CA LEU A 116 22.53 -35.12 -12.04
C LEU A 116 23.68 -36.10 -12.30
N ASP A 117 24.17 -36.74 -11.24
CA ASP A 117 25.26 -37.70 -11.25
C ASP A 117 24.91 -38.85 -10.29
N ASP A 118 24.71 -40.05 -10.84
CA ASP A 118 24.29 -41.28 -10.15
C ASP A 118 23.13 -41.04 -9.16
N TYR A 119 22.15 -40.24 -9.57
CA TYR A 119 21.07 -39.83 -8.68
C TYR A 119 20.05 -40.95 -8.52
N ALA A 120 19.92 -41.46 -7.30
CA ALA A 120 19.03 -42.57 -6.98
C ALA A 120 17.56 -42.13 -6.92
N PHE A 121 16.75 -42.63 -7.85
CA PHE A 121 15.31 -42.44 -7.90
C PHE A 121 14.64 -43.56 -8.70
N ASP A 122 13.46 -44.00 -8.27
CA ASP A 122 12.74 -45.11 -8.89
C ASP A 122 11.79 -44.61 -10.00
N LEU A 123 12.25 -44.65 -11.26
CA LEU A 123 11.41 -44.35 -12.42
C LEU A 123 10.77 -45.63 -12.99
N GLN A 124 9.57 -45.93 -12.52
CA GLN A 124 8.79 -47.09 -12.96
C GLN A 124 8.33 -46.98 -14.43
N PRO A 125 8.03 -48.11 -15.11
CA PRO A 125 7.40 -48.11 -16.43
C PRO A 125 6.15 -47.22 -16.48
N GLY A 126 6.07 -46.33 -17.47
CA GLY A 126 5.01 -45.32 -17.60
C GLY A 126 5.15 -44.10 -16.68
N GLY A 127 6.09 -44.13 -15.73
CA GLY A 127 6.39 -43.01 -14.84
C GLY A 127 7.05 -41.84 -15.57
N THR A 128 6.80 -40.63 -15.07
CA THR A 128 7.37 -39.38 -15.59
C THR A 128 7.91 -38.55 -14.44
N THR A 129 9.08 -37.95 -14.63
CA THR A 129 9.69 -36.99 -13.69
C THR A 129 10.29 -35.82 -14.47
N TYR A 130 10.66 -34.75 -13.77
CA TYR A 130 11.38 -33.64 -14.38
C TYR A 130 12.40 -33.00 -13.46
N ALA A 131 13.44 -32.46 -14.09
CA ALA A 131 14.44 -31.60 -13.46
C ALA A 131 14.41 -30.20 -14.09
N THR A 132 14.83 -29.19 -13.32
CA THR A 132 14.99 -27.82 -13.82
C THR A 132 16.40 -27.30 -13.58
N ALA A 133 16.91 -26.48 -14.50
CA ALA A 133 18.20 -25.83 -14.34
C ALA A 133 18.17 -24.40 -14.90
N ALA A 134 18.74 -23.45 -14.17
CA ALA A 134 18.86 -22.08 -14.60
C ALA A 134 20.17 -21.83 -15.34
N ALA A 135 20.12 -21.04 -16.40
CA ALA A 135 21.29 -20.57 -17.14
C ALA A 135 21.38 -19.05 -17.10
N THR A 136 22.59 -18.54 -16.91
CA THR A 136 22.89 -17.11 -17.09
C THR A 136 23.42 -16.88 -18.50
N LEU A 137 22.86 -15.90 -19.19
CA LEU A 137 23.24 -15.49 -20.54
C LEU A 137 24.13 -14.25 -20.47
N ASP A 138 25.06 -14.13 -21.41
CA ASP A 138 26.00 -13.01 -21.53
C ASP A 138 25.41 -11.78 -22.24
N GLY A 139 24.19 -11.90 -22.77
CA GLY A 139 23.49 -10.85 -23.52
C GLY A 139 23.98 -10.70 -24.97
N SER A 140 24.86 -11.56 -25.45
CA SER A 140 25.32 -11.55 -26.84
C SER A 140 24.19 -11.94 -27.80
N ILE A 141 24.02 -11.21 -28.90
CA ILE A 141 23.04 -11.54 -29.95
C ILE A 141 23.50 -12.84 -30.63
N GLN A 142 22.79 -13.92 -30.37
CA GLN A 142 23.10 -15.25 -30.90
C GLN A 142 21.91 -16.20 -30.76
N THR A 143 21.98 -17.33 -31.47
CA THR A 143 21.11 -18.48 -31.24
C THR A 143 21.88 -19.53 -30.46
N ILE A 144 21.41 -19.85 -29.25
CA ILE A 144 21.97 -20.88 -28.38
C ILE A 144 21.12 -22.13 -28.54
N VAL A 145 21.71 -23.18 -29.11
CA VAL A 145 21.14 -24.52 -29.04
C VAL A 145 21.72 -25.20 -27.81
N ASN A 146 20.84 -25.63 -26.92
CA ASN A 146 21.20 -26.30 -25.68
C ASN A 146 20.65 -27.74 -25.68
N THR A 147 21.55 -28.73 -25.55
CA THR A 147 21.27 -30.16 -25.60
C THR A 147 21.46 -30.81 -24.24
N GLY A 148 20.39 -31.40 -23.70
CA GLY A 148 20.46 -32.29 -22.54
C GLY A 148 20.55 -33.75 -22.96
N SER A 149 21.21 -34.56 -22.14
CA SER A 149 21.26 -36.02 -22.26
C SER A 149 20.93 -36.65 -20.92
N TRP A 150 19.83 -37.40 -20.88
CA TRP A 150 19.40 -38.18 -19.72
C TRP A 150 19.80 -39.64 -19.92
N THR A 151 20.41 -40.24 -18.91
CA THR A 151 20.71 -41.68 -18.85
C THR A 151 20.01 -42.26 -17.62
N ALA A 152 19.32 -43.38 -17.80
CA ALA A 152 18.66 -44.12 -16.72
C ALA A 152 19.20 -45.56 -16.68
N THR A 153 19.45 -46.10 -15.50
CA THR A 153 20.01 -47.45 -15.32
C THR A 153 19.39 -48.18 -14.12
N ASP A 154 19.28 -49.51 -14.22
CA ASP A 154 18.93 -50.41 -13.10
C ASP A 154 20.17 -51.13 -12.52
N GLY A 155 21.37 -50.79 -13.02
CA GLY A 155 22.64 -51.43 -12.71
C GLY A 155 23.03 -52.57 -13.67
N THR A 156 22.12 -53.02 -14.54
CA THR A 156 22.34 -54.06 -15.56
C THR A 156 21.97 -53.58 -16.97
N GLN A 157 20.85 -52.87 -17.10
CA GLN A 157 20.31 -52.31 -18.32
C GLN A 157 20.28 -50.78 -18.21
N SER A 158 20.47 -50.11 -19.35
CA SER A 158 20.42 -48.65 -19.42
C SER A 158 19.64 -48.18 -20.64
N ALA A 159 19.06 -47.00 -20.51
CA ALA A 159 18.43 -46.27 -21.59
C ALA A 159 18.91 -44.82 -21.59
N ASN A 160 19.05 -44.24 -22.77
CA ASN A 160 19.45 -42.84 -22.92
C ASN A 160 18.49 -42.10 -23.86
N SER A 161 18.24 -40.83 -23.56
CA SER A 161 17.45 -39.94 -24.42
C SER A 161 18.06 -38.54 -24.43
N GLN A 162 18.01 -37.88 -25.58
CA GLN A 162 18.51 -36.53 -25.78
C GLN A 162 17.41 -35.64 -26.31
N ALA A 163 17.40 -34.39 -25.83
CA ALA A 163 16.46 -33.38 -26.26
C ALA A 163 17.14 -32.00 -26.24
N GLN A 164 16.68 -31.12 -27.11
CA GLN A 164 17.25 -29.80 -27.29
C GLN A 164 16.21 -28.72 -27.05
N ALA A 165 16.67 -27.60 -26.50
CA ALA A 165 15.93 -26.36 -26.44
C ALA A 165 16.78 -25.22 -27.03
N THR A 166 16.13 -24.24 -27.64
CA THR A 166 16.80 -23.13 -28.35
C THR A 166 16.43 -21.79 -27.73
N VAL A 167 17.45 -20.96 -27.45
CA VAL A 167 17.25 -19.57 -27.04
C VAL A 167 17.81 -18.68 -28.14
N THR A 168 16.96 -17.84 -28.74
CA THR A 168 17.40 -16.80 -29.67
C THR A 168 17.44 -15.46 -28.95
N VAL A 169 18.64 -14.89 -28.81
CA VAL A 169 18.84 -13.56 -28.24
C VAL A 169 18.84 -12.55 -29.38
N VAL A 170 17.90 -11.62 -29.36
CA VAL A 170 17.78 -10.52 -30.32
C VAL A 170 18.09 -9.18 -29.68
N ASP A 171 18.25 -8.15 -30.51
CA ASP A 171 18.35 -6.79 -30.02
C ASP A 171 17.02 -6.32 -29.43
N GLY A 172 17.10 -5.53 -28.36
CA GLY A 172 15.93 -4.94 -27.71
C GLY A 172 15.77 -3.48 -28.10
N ALA A 173 14.73 -2.83 -27.58
CA ALA A 173 14.68 -1.37 -27.62
C ALA A 173 15.88 -0.78 -26.85
N SER A 174 16.47 0.29 -27.37
CA SER A 174 17.48 1.05 -26.64
C SER A 174 16.86 1.73 -25.41
N ALA A 175 17.70 2.26 -24.52
CA ALA A 175 17.20 2.90 -23.32
C ALA A 175 16.35 4.15 -23.67
N PRO A 176 15.20 4.37 -23.00
CA PRO A 176 14.51 5.66 -23.01
C PRO A 176 15.45 6.78 -22.51
N ALA A 177 15.49 7.95 -23.14
CA ALA A 177 16.36 9.04 -22.67
C ALA A 177 15.88 10.44 -23.11
N PRO A 178 15.93 11.47 -22.24
CA PRO A 178 16.24 11.40 -20.81
C PRO A 178 15.13 10.73 -20.00
N VAL A 179 15.46 10.24 -18.81
CA VAL A 179 14.50 9.90 -17.75
C VAL A 179 14.65 10.95 -16.64
N THR A 180 13.55 11.61 -16.29
CA THR A 180 13.50 12.63 -15.23
C THR A 180 12.46 12.26 -14.20
N ALA A 181 12.71 12.59 -12.94
CA ALA A 181 11.75 12.45 -11.86
C ALA A 181 11.60 13.78 -11.12
N THR A 182 10.38 14.10 -10.72
CA THR A 182 10.07 15.25 -9.84
C THR A 182 9.30 14.72 -8.64
N ALA A 183 9.89 14.86 -7.46
CA ALA A 183 9.27 14.44 -6.21
C ALA A 183 8.03 15.29 -5.87
N ALA A 184 7.10 14.69 -5.13
CA ALA A 184 6.01 15.35 -4.45
C ALA A 184 5.64 14.54 -3.19
N GLU A 185 4.70 15.03 -2.39
CA GLU A 185 4.27 14.32 -1.18
C GLU A 185 3.71 12.92 -1.50
N GLY A 186 4.37 11.89 -1.00
CA GLY A 186 4.00 10.48 -1.13
C GLY A 186 4.13 9.91 -2.53
N GLN A 187 4.75 10.64 -3.47
CA GLN A 187 4.81 10.26 -4.87
C GLN A 187 5.98 10.92 -5.63
N ALA A 188 6.24 10.45 -6.84
CA ALA A 188 7.11 11.14 -7.80
C ALA A 188 6.51 11.06 -9.20
N SER A 189 6.57 12.17 -9.94
CA SER A 189 6.21 12.20 -11.35
C SER A 189 7.45 11.84 -12.18
N VAL A 190 7.41 10.70 -12.86
CA VAL A 190 8.50 10.16 -13.69
C VAL A 190 8.16 10.39 -15.14
N ALA A 191 9.06 10.99 -15.92
CA ALA A 191 8.87 11.25 -17.33
C ALA A 191 10.07 10.78 -18.15
N TRP A 192 9.82 10.32 -19.37
CA TRP A 192 10.84 9.82 -20.29
C TRP A 192 10.50 10.15 -21.75
N THR A 193 11.44 9.90 -22.66
CA THR A 193 11.15 9.96 -24.10
C THR A 193 11.33 8.60 -24.77
N VAL A 194 10.75 8.45 -25.97
CA VAL A 194 10.82 7.22 -26.75
C VAL A 194 12.29 6.88 -27.07
N PRO A 195 12.70 5.60 -26.94
CA PRO A 195 14.01 5.14 -27.40
C PRO A 195 14.36 5.54 -28.83
N SER A 196 15.64 5.77 -29.11
CA SER A 196 16.13 6.06 -30.47
C SER A 196 16.06 4.84 -31.39
N SER A 197 16.07 3.63 -30.83
CA SER A 197 15.85 2.37 -31.53
C SER A 197 14.85 1.51 -30.76
N ASN A 198 13.95 0.85 -31.49
CA ASN A 198 13.02 -0.14 -30.93
C ASN A 198 13.52 -1.59 -31.13
N GLY A 199 14.78 -1.78 -31.54
CA GLY A 199 15.33 -3.10 -31.83
C GLY A 199 14.70 -3.80 -33.03
N GLY A 200 13.93 -3.08 -33.86
CA GLY A 200 13.19 -3.64 -34.99
C GLY A 200 11.79 -4.15 -34.65
N HIS A 201 11.37 -4.08 -33.38
CA HIS A 201 10.06 -4.57 -32.91
C HIS A 201 9.20 -3.41 -32.36
N PRO A 202 7.87 -3.41 -32.57
CA PRO A 202 7.00 -2.37 -32.01
C PRO A 202 7.09 -2.31 -30.47
N ILE A 203 7.16 -1.09 -29.93
CA ILE A 203 7.04 -0.88 -28.48
C ILE A 203 5.58 -1.09 -28.08
N THR A 204 5.35 -1.99 -27.12
CA THR A 204 4.04 -2.33 -26.57
C THR A 204 3.77 -1.62 -25.24
N GLY A 205 4.80 -1.18 -24.53
CA GLY A 205 4.68 -0.48 -23.25
C GLY A 205 6.01 -0.01 -22.69
N TYR A 206 5.97 0.47 -21.45
CA TYR A 206 7.14 0.81 -20.64
C TYR A 206 7.01 0.20 -19.26
N ARG A 207 8.15 -0.23 -18.70
CA ARG A 207 8.29 -0.67 -17.31
C ARG A 207 9.07 0.37 -16.53
N ILE A 208 8.49 0.83 -15.43
CA ILE A 208 9.13 1.70 -14.45
C ILE A 208 9.45 0.84 -13.24
N THR A 209 10.73 0.71 -12.90
CA THR A 209 11.19 0.06 -11.69
C THR A 209 11.60 1.13 -10.67
N VAL A 210 10.97 1.11 -9.51
CA VAL A 210 11.34 1.96 -8.38
C VAL A 210 12.59 1.40 -7.73
N VAL A 211 13.60 2.24 -7.56
CA VAL A 211 14.86 1.90 -6.90
C VAL A 211 14.95 2.69 -5.61
N GLU A 212 14.93 1.99 -4.48
CA GLU A 212 15.01 2.52 -3.12
C GLU A 212 16.29 1.98 -2.46
N ASP A 213 17.11 2.85 -1.87
CA ASP A 213 18.41 2.47 -1.28
C ASP A 213 19.32 1.65 -2.22
N GLY A 214 19.20 1.88 -3.53
CA GLY A 214 19.97 1.17 -4.56
C GLY A 214 19.43 -0.22 -4.94
N ALA A 215 18.30 -0.65 -4.38
CA ALA A 215 17.65 -1.92 -4.70
C ALA A 215 16.28 -1.70 -5.39
N PRO A 216 15.92 -2.53 -6.38
CA PRO A 216 14.57 -2.54 -6.93
C PRO A 216 13.53 -2.89 -5.85
N SER A 217 12.50 -2.05 -5.67
CA SER A 217 11.46 -2.26 -4.65
C SER A 217 10.06 -2.50 -5.24
N ALA A 218 9.72 -1.87 -6.37
CA ALA A 218 8.43 -2.02 -7.03
C ALA A 218 8.54 -1.84 -8.55
N THR A 219 7.54 -2.33 -9.30
CA THR A 219 7.44 -2.11 -10.74
C THR A 219 6.05 -1.65 -11.15
N VAL A 220 5.99 -0.78 -12.16
CA VAL A 220 4.75 -0.27 -12.77
C VAL A 220 4.89 -0.38 -14.27
N ASP A 221 3.96 -1.07 -14.93
CA ASP A 221 3.90 -1.18 -16.39
C ASP A 221 2.82 -0.25 -16.95
N VAL A 222 3.15 0.47 -18.01
CA VAL A 222 2.24 1.40 -18.71
C VAL A 222 2.23 1.14 -20.21
N GLY A 223 1.16 1.54 -20.89
CA GLY A 223 1.02 1.31 -22.34
C GLY A 223 1.97 2.17 -23.19
N ALA A 224 2.17 1.77 -24.45
CA ALA A 224 3.14 2.39 -25.37
C ALA A 224 2.95 3.91 -25.62
N GLY A 225 1.74 4.44 -25.40
CA GLY A 225 1.45 5.88 -25.56
C GLY A 225 1.77 6.73 -24.32
N VAL A 226 2.21 6.12 -23.21
CA VAL A 226 2.50 6.80 -21.95
C VAL A 226 3.99 7.16 -21.90
N LEU A 227 4.29 8.42 -21.65
CA LEU A 227 5.66 8.97 -21.52
C LEU A 227 5.89 9.70 -20.20
N ALA A 228 4.89 9.69 -19.31
CA ALA A 228 5.00 10.16 -17.94
C ALA A 228 4.04 9.36 -17.04
N GLN A 229 4.46 9.09 -15.81
CA GLN A 229 3.71 8.31 -14.84
C GLN A 229 3.95 8.86 -13.43
N ASP A 230 2.87 9.12 -12.70
CA ASP A 230 2.95 9.40 -11.26
C ASP A 230 3.05 8.07 -10.51
N VAL A 231 4.17 7.88 -9.79
CA VAL A 231 4.41 6.72 -8.93
C VAL A 231 4.04 7.12 -7.50
N THR A 232 2.96 6.55 -7.00
CA THR A 232 2.38 6.87 -5.67
C THR A 232 2.76 5.84 -4.61
N GLY A 233 2.57 6.19 -3.34
CA GLY A 233 2.84 5.28 -2.22
C GLY A 233 4.31 5.25 -1.80
N LEU A 234 5.06 6.28 -2.18
CA LEU A 234 6.46 6.44 -1.81
C LEU A 234 6.58 6.98 -0.39
N THR A 235 7.68 6.62 0.27
CA THR A 235 8.00 7.11 1.62
C THR A 235 8.51 8.54 1.53
N ASN A 236 7.84 9.48 2.21
CA ASN A 236 8.35 10.85 2.31
C ASN A 236 9.74 10.86 2.94
N GLY A 237 10.67 11.62 2.35
CA GLY A 237 12.03 11.83 2.85
C GLY A 237 13.00 10.70 2.54
N ALA A 238 12.52 9.63 1.89
CA ALA A 238 13.39 8.62 1.32
C ALA A 238 13.84 9.04 -0.09
N ASP A 239 15.01 8.56 -0.46
CA ASP A 239 15.65 8.80 -1.75
C ASP A 239 15.26 7.70 -2.73
N TYR A 240 14.72 8.11 -3.88
CA TYR A 240 14.32 7.19 -4.94
C TYR A 240 15.01 7.55 -6.25
N ALA A 241 15.33 6.51 -7.03
CA ALA A 241 15.59 6.63 -8.45
C ALA A 241 14.59 5.76 -9.21
N PHE A 242 14.40 6.06 -10.49
CA PHE A 242 13.45 5.33 -11.33
C PHE A 242 14.15 4.82 -12.57
N GLU A 243 14.17 3.50 -12.73
CA GLU A 243 14.68 2.84 -13.93
C GLU A 243 13.53 2.62 -14.91
N VAL A 244 13.65 3.14 -16.13
CA VAL A 244 12.63 2.98 -17.18
C VAL A 244 13.18 2.15 -18.33
N ARG A 245 12.39 1.15 -18.77
CA ARG A 245 12.66 0.31 -19.95
C ARG A 245 11.47 0.37 -20.91
N ALA A 246 11.74 0.40 -22.22
CA ALA A 246 10.71 0.11 -23.20
C ALA A 246 10.48 -1.40 -23.31
N ILE A 247 9.23 -1.81 -23.53
CA ILE A 247 8.81 -3.21 -23.71
C ILE A 247 8.40 -3.40 -25.16
N THR A 248 8.86 -4.49 -25.78
CA THR A 248 8.43 -4.96 -27.10
C THR A 248 7.82 -6.36 -26.97
N GLU A 249 7.32 -6.92 -28.07
CA GLU A 249 6.91 -8.33 -28.10
C GLU A 249 8.03 -9.32 -27.74
N GLN A 250 9.31 -8.94 -27.92
CA GLN A 250 10.46 -9.78 -27.60
C GLN A 250 10.92 -9.62 -26.13
N GLY A 251 10.31 -8.69 -25.39
CA GLY A 251 10.62 -8.39 -24.00
C GLY A 251 11.09 -6.95 -23.76
N ALA A 252 11.54 -6.70 -22.52
CA ALA A 252 12.05 -5.41 -22.10
C ALA A 252 13.42 -5.11 -22.75
N GLY A 253 13.64 -3.86 -23.10
CA GLY A 253 14.91 -3.36 -23.64
C GLY A 253 15.90 -2.90 -22.58
N GLN A 254 16.83 -2.05 -23.02
CA GLN A 254 17.81 -1.42 -22.14
C GLN A 254 17.15 -0.41 -21.18
N ALA A 255 17.76 -0.25 -20.01
CA ALA A 255 17.31 0.65 -18.97
C ALA A 255 18.00 2.02 -19.05
N ALA A 256 17.26 3.05 -18.65
CA ALA A 256 17.82 4.32 -18.21
C ALA A 256 17.28 4.66 -16.82
N THR A 257 18.13 5.25 -15.99
CA THR A 257 17.79 5.62 -14.61
C THR A 257 17.71 7.14 -14.48
N SER A 258 16.70 7.63 -13.77
CA SER A 258 16.62 9.05 -13.39
C SER A 258 17.75 9.43 -12.44
N PRO A 259 18.07 10.74 -12.30
CA PRO A 259 18.72 11.22 -11.09
C PRO A 259 17.91 10.84 -9.84
N THR A 260 18.59 10.70 -8.70
CA THR A 260 17.92 10.49 -7.41
C THR A 260 17.10 11.71 -7.03
N VAL A 261 15.89 11.47 -6.55
CA VAL A 261 15.01 12.49 -5.95
C VAL A 261 14.63 12.06 -4.54
N SER A 262 14.67 13.00 -3.60
CA SER A 262 14.12 12.80 -2.26
C SER A 262 12.64 13.12 -2.30
N VAL A 263 11.77 12.19 -1.91
CA VAL A 263 10.32 12.43 -1.91
C VAL A 263 10.02 13.55 -0.91
N ASP A 264 9.42 14.63 -1.40
CA ASP A 264 9.30 15.86 -0.63
C ASP A 264 8.47 15.63 0.64
N TRP A 265 9.08 15.92 1.79
CA TRP A 265 8.32 16.23 3.00
C TRP A 265 7.72 17.61 2.82
N TRP A 266 6.39 17.66 2.71
CA TRP A 266 5.53 18.83 2.81
C TRP A 266 6.22 20.21 2.77
N LEU A 267 6.01 20.94 1.67
CA LEU A 267 6.38 22.35 1.56
C LEU A 267 5.59 23.21 2.58
N PRO A 268 6.21 24.20 3.26
CA PRO A 268 7.53 24.77 2.94
C PRO A 268 8.70 24.24 3.78
N TRP A 269 8.53 23.20 4.61
CA TRP A 269 9.64 22.78 5.48
C TRP A 269 10.71 22.00 4.72
N SER A 270 11.96 22.27 5.07
CA SER A 270 13.13 21.57 4.55
C SER A 270 13.38 20.21 5.20
N SER A 271 12.65 19.84 6.26
CA SER A 271 12.78 18.53 6.89
C SER A 271 11.57 18.14 7.75
N ALA A 272 11.37 16.83 7.89
CA ALA A 272 10.40 16.21 8.80
C ALA A 272 10.55 16.68 10.27
N ASN A 273 11.79 16.84 10.72
CA ASN A 273 12.09 17.26 12.09
C ASN A 273 11.62 18.70 12.34
N THR A 274 11.85 19.59 11.37
CA THR A 274 11.40 20.99 11.45
C THR A 274 9.87 21.04 11.48
N ALA A 275 9.22 20.39 10.51
CA ALA A 275 7.76 20.32 10.43
C ALA A 275 7.15 19.77 11.73
N GLY A 276 7.62 18.61 12.18
CA GLY A 276 7.14 17.96 13.40
C GLY A 276 7.34 18.82 14.64
N THR A 277 8.47 19.52 14.76
CA THR A 277 8.73 20.42 15.88
C THR A 277 7.76 21.60 15.89
N GLU A 278 7.57 22.25 14.76
CA GLU A 278 6.71 23.44 14.65
C GLU A 278 5.23 23.10 14.84
N ILE A 279 4.72 22.11 14.11
CA ILE A 279 3.32 21.67 14.21
C ILE A 279 2.99 21.23 15.62
N TYR A 280 3.86 20.41 16.22
CA TYR A 280 3.66 19.97 17.60
C TYR A 280 3.65 21.15 18.56
N THR A 281 4.54 22.13 18.38
CA THR A 281 4.58 23.35 19.19
C THR A 281 3.34 24.21 18.99
N TRP A 282 2.85 24.35 17.77
CA TRP A 282 1.66 25.12 17.45
C TRP A 282 0.39 24.52 18.06
N LEU A 283 0.23 23.20 17.96
CA LEU A 283 -0.93 22.50 18.48
C LEU A 283 -0.88 22.32 20.01
N THR A 284 0.30 22.09 20.60
CA THR A 284 0.41 21.77 22.04
C THR A 284 0.95 22.92 22.90
N GLY A 285 1.47 23.98 22.28
CA GLY A 285 2.14 25.08 22.97
C GLY A 285 3.48 24.70 23.61
N LYS A 286 4.03 23.52 23.30
CA LYS A 286 5.28 23.00 23.85
C LYS A 286 6.09 22.32 22.75
N ALA A 287 7.42 22.36 22.83
CA ALA A 287 8.26 21.55 21.96
C ALA A 287 8.03 20.06 22.22
N PRO A 288 8.10 19.20 21.19
CA PRO A 288 8.02 17.75 21.36
C PRO A 288 9.23 17.22 22.13
N THR A 289 9.04 16.15 22.88
CA THR A 289 10.16 15.32 23.35
C THR A 289 10.80 14.57 22.18
N ALA A 290 12.03 14.09 22.36
CA ALA A 290 12.72 13.30 21.33
C ALA A 290 11.91 12.08 20.87
N ALA A 291 11.24 11.38 21.80
CA ALA A 291 10.38 10.25 21.47
C ALA A 291 9.14 10.64 20.64
N GLN A 292 8.53 11.79 20.94
CA GLN A 292 7.37 12.29 20.19
C GLN A 292 7.77 12.75 18.79
N LEU A 293 8.92 13.42 18.65
CA LEU A 293 9.43 13.83 17.34
C LEU A 293 9.79 12.60 16.50
N ALA A 294 10.45 11.60 17.09
CA ALA A 294 10.76 10.35 16.39
C ALA A 294 9.48 9.61 15.95
N ALA A 295 8.43 9.58 16.79
CA ALA A 295 7.16 8.99 16.42
C ALA A 295 6.47 9.73 15.27
N PHE A 296 6.52 11.06 15.26
CA PHE A 296 5.98 11.88 14.17
C PHE A 296 6.70 11.58 12.84
N VAL A 297 8.04 11.61 12.85
CA VAL A 297 8.86 11.31 11.66
C VAL A 297 8.62 9.88 11.17
N SER A 298 8.59 8.91 12.09
CA SER A 298 8.33 7.50 11.76
C SER A 298 6.94 7.30 11.14
N ALA A 299 5.92 8.00 11.62
CA ALA A 299 4.58 7.93 11.04
C ALA A 299 4.53 8.45 9.59
N GLY A 300 5.18 9.58 9.31
CA GLY A 300 5.30 10.10 7.95
C GLY A 300 6.13 9.19 7.04
N ASN A 301 7.23 8.62 7.55
CA ASN A 301 8.01 7.63 6.83
C ASN A 301 7.23 6.32 6.60
N GLY A 302 6.27 6.01 7.47
CA GLY A 302 5.33 4.90 7.30
C GLY A 302 4.18 5.18 6.33
N GLY A 303 4.24 6.29 5.58
CA GLY A 303 3.25 6.66 4.56
C GLY A 303 2.08 7.50 5.07
N GLN A 304 2.07 7.97 6.33
CA GLN A 304 1.02 8.89 6.78
C GLN A 304 1.16 10.27 6.12
N LEU A 305 0.10 10.70 5.45
CA LEU A 305 0.03 12.05 4.88
C LEU A 305 0.02 13.10 6.01
N PRO A 306 0.53 14.32 5.79
CA PRO A 306 0.61 15.33 6.84
C PRO A 306 -0.73 15.68 7.48
N GLY A 307 -1.82 15.70 6.70
CA GLY A 307 -3.16 15.89 7.23
C GLY A 307 -3.54 14.85 8.31
N GLN A 308 -3.14 13.60 8.13
CA GLN A 308 -3.37 12.51 9.10
C GLN A 308 -2.51 12.67 10.36
N GLN A 309 -1.24 13.06 10.19
CA GLN A 309 -0.33 13.29 11.30
C GLN A 309 -0.82 14.45 12.19
N ILE A 310 -1.27 15.56 11.59
CA ILE A 310 -1.80 16.72 12.30
C ILE A 310 -3.16 16.39 12.96
N ALA A 311 -4.04 15.66 12.27
CA ALA A 311 -5.31 15.19 12.86
C ALA A 311 -5.04 14.31 14.09
N THR A 312 -4.05 13.42 14.04
CA THR A 312 -3.64 12.59 15.19
C THR A 312 -3.17 13.43 16.37
N LEU A 313 -2.37 14.48 16.13
CA LEU A 313 -1.98 15.42 17.19
C LEU A 313 -3.17 16.21 17.74
N ARG A 314 -4.10 16.60 16.86
CA ARG A 314 -5.34 17.31 17.22
C ARG A 314 -6.28 16.46 18.08
N ASP A 315 -6.29 15.15 17.89
CA ASP A 315 -7.07 14.20 18.72
C ASP A 315 -6.34 13.79 20.01
N GLY A 316 -5.11 14.28 20.20
CA GLY A 316 -4.28 13.96 21.34
C GLY A 316 -4.83 14.43 22.70
N ALA A 317 -4.25 13.88 23.76
CA ALA A 317 -4.68 14.13 25.14
C ALA A 317 -4.61 15.62 25.54
N ASP A 318 -3.63 16.38 25.04
CA ASP A 318 -3.56 17.83 25.32
C ASP A 318 -4.77 18.56 24.75
N ALA A 319 -5.19 18.22 23.53
CA ALA A 319 -6.27 18.93 22.87
C ALA A 319 -7.62 18.61 23.53
N THR A 320 -7.92 17.32 23.71
CA THR A 320 -9.17 16.86 24.35
C THR A 320 -9.29 17.30 25.81
N THR A 321 -8.16 17.38 26.52
CA THR A 321 -8.14 17.84 27.91
C THR A 321 -8.13 19.36 28.01
N ASN A 322 -7.25 20.07 27.30
CA ASN A 322 -6.97 21.48 27.57
C ASN A 322 -7.59 22.45 26.56
N VAL A 323 -7.74 22.05 25.30
CA VAL A 323 -8.19 22.93 24.20
C VAL A 323 -9.71 22.89 24.06
N ASP A 324 -10.28 21.70 23.83
CA ASP A 324 -11.69 21.57 23.46
C ASP A 324 -12.66 22.14 24.50
N PRO A 325 -12.45 21.94 25.82
CA PRO A 325 -13.33 22.53 26.82
C PRO A 325 -13.33 24.07 26.79
N VAL A 326 -12.21 24.70 26.42
CA VAL A 326 -12.14 26.17 26.31
C VAL A 326 -12.98 26.63 25.12
N ILE A 327 -12.83 25.99 23.97
CA ILE A 327 -13.61 26.33 22.77
C ILE A 327 -15.11 26.14 23.03
N ARG A 328 -15.49 25.01 23.64
CA ARG A 328 -16.90 24.73 24.00
C ARG A 328 -17.47 25.77 24.96
N LEU A 329 -16.71 26.19 25.97
CA LEU A 329 -17.13 27.25 26.89
C LEU A 329 -17.36 28.57 26.17
N TYR A 330 -16.45 28.98 25.28
CA TYR A 330 -16.64 30.20 24.48
C TYR A 330 -17.92 30.13 23.65
N SER A 331 -18.13 29.02 22.95
CA SER A 331 -19.34 28.78 22.15
C SER A 331 -20.60 28.83 23.02
N ALA A 332 -20.58 28.18 24.19
CA ALA A 332 -21.75 28.12 25.08
C ALA A 332 -22.11 29.50 25.69
N TYR A 333 -21.12 30.31 26.03
CA TYR A 333 -21.33 31.60 26.68
C TYR A 333 -21.64 32.74 25.71
N PHE A 334 -20.90 32.79 24.61
CA PHE A 334 -20.82 33.97 23.75
C PHE A 334 -21.37 33.73 22.34
N LEU A 335 -21.71 32.47 22.00
CA LEU A 335 -22.29 32.09 20.70
C LEU A 335 -21.39 32.46 19.51
N ARG A 336 -20.08 32.50 19.75
CA ARG A 336 -19.04 32.83 18.76
C ARG A 336 -17.75 32.10 19.10
N PRO A 337 -16.86 31.87 18.11
CA PRO A 337 -15.53 31.37 18.40
C PRO A 337 -14.72 32.37 19.23
N PRO A 338 -13.73 31.90 20.02
CA PRO A 338 -12.77 32.78 20.67
C PRO A 338 -11.90 33.51 19.65
N ASP A 339 -11.44 34.71 19.99
CA ASP A 339 -10.27 35.28 19.33
C ASP A 339 -8.99 34.56 19.78
N LYS A 340 -7.91 34.66 18.99
CA LYS A 340 -6.62 34.02 19.26
C LYS A 340 -6.05 34.37 20.64
N GLY A 341 -6.18 35.64 21.07
CA GLY A 341 -5.64 36.09 22.36
C GLY A 341 -6.36 35.45 23.54
N GLY A 342 -7.70 35.54 23.53
CA GLY A 342 -8.57 34.90 24.52
C GLY A 342 -8.41 33.38 24.54
N PHE A 343 -8.31 32.74 23.38
CA PHE A 343 -8.03 31.30 23.27
C PHE A 343 -6.71 30.94 23.96
N ASN A 344 -5.60 31.58 23.55
CA ASN A 344 -4.27 31.28 24.08
C ASN A 344 -4.21 31.48 25.60
N PHE A 345 -4.81 32.55 26.09
CA PHE A 345 -4.84 32.86 27.51
C PHE A 345 -5.47 31.76 28.36
N TRP A 346 -6.63 31.24 27.95
CA TRP A 346 -7.34 30.20 28.71
C TRP A 346 -6.75 28.81 28.51
N VAL A 347 -6.33 28.47 27.29
CA VAL A 347 -5.68 27.18 27.01
C VAL A 347 -4.35 27.06 27.77
N ASN A 348 -3.53 28.13 27.82
CA ASN A 348 -2.29 28.10 28.59
C ASN A 348 -2.53 27.91 30.09
N ARG A 349 -3.60 28.50 30.63
CA ARG A 349 -4.02 28.30 32.02
C ARG A 349 -4.51 26.88 32.29
N ARG A 350 -5.22 26.25 31.35
CA ARG A 350 -5.60 24.83 31.41
C ARG A 350 -4.35 23.96 31.44
N ARG A 351 -3.41 24.20 30.53
CA ARG A 351 -2.13 23.47 30.42
C ARG A 351 -1.24 23.61 31.66
N ALA A 352 -1.33 24.74 32.37
CA ALA A 352 -0.65 24.93 33.66
C ALA A 352 -1.28 24.13 34.82
N GLY A 353 -2.44 23.48 34.61
CA GLY A 353 -3.08 22.58 35.57
C GLY A 353 -3.87 23.25 36.70
N THR A 354 -3.75 24.57 36.89
CA THR A 354 -4.39 25.28 38.01
C THR A 354 -5.82 25.74 37.72
N TRP A 355 -6.19 25.83 36.44
CA TRP A 355 -7.51 26.28 35.99
C TRP A 355 -8.35 25.11 35.46
N THR A 356 -9.45 24.83 36.14
CA THR A 356 -10.46 23.87 35.69
C THR A 356 -11.49 24.55 34.79
N VAL A 357 -12.23 23.76 34.01
CA VAL A 357 -13.38 24.24 33.22
C VAL A 357 -14.34 25.04 34.11
N ALA A 358 -14.63 24.56 35.33
CA ALA A 358 -15.49 25.27 36.29
C ALA A 358 -14.95 26.64 36.70
N LYS A 359 -13.63 26.78 36.92
CA LYS A 359 -13.01 28.08 37.26
C LYS A 359 -13.08 29.08 36.10
N ILE A 360 -12.86 28.60 34.87
CA ILE A 360 -12.96 29.43 33.66
C ILE A 360 -14.42 29.86 33.47
N SER A 361 -15.36 28.92 33.60
CA SER A 361 -16.79 29.16 33.51
C SER A 361 -17.29 30.19 34.54
N ALA A 362 -16.78 30.13 35.77
CA ALA A 362 -17.05 31.14 36.79
C ALA A 362 -16.53 32.53 36.38
N SER A 363 -15.34 32.60 35.77
CA SER A 363 -14.81 33.85 35.23
C SER A 363 -15.67 34.40 34.08
N PHE A 364 -16.16 33.54 33.19
CA PHE A 364 -17.02 33.96 32.07
C PHE A 364 -18.39 34.46 32.55
N ALA A 365 -18.93 33.84 33.59
CA ALA A 365 -20.17 34.29 34.22
C ALA A 365 -20.06 35.69 34.84
N GLY A 366 -18.85 36.13 35.21
CA GLY A 366 -18.59 37.49 35.67
C GLY A 366 -18.46 38.55 34.56
N SER A 367 -18.44 38.15 33.28
CA SER A 367 -18.24 39.07 32.16
C SER A 367 -19.49 39.93 31.90
N SER A 368 -19.29 41.17 31.44
CA SER A 368 -20.38 42.06 31.04
C SER A 368 -21.25 41.45 29.94
N GLU A 369 -20.66 40.71 28.99
CA GLU A 369 -21.42 40.04 27.93
C GLU A 369 -22.40 38.99 28.50
N PHE A 370 -21.94 38.18 29.46
CA PHE A 370 -22.81 37.21 30.12
C PHE A 370 -23.90 37.89 30.95
N GLN A 371 -23.56 38.93 31.71
CA GLN A 371 -24.52 39.67 32.52
C GLN A 371 -25.58 40.36 31.67
N ASN A 372 -25.21 40.90 30.51
CA ASN A 372 -26.17 41.50 29.59
C ASN A 372 -27.13 40.47 28.98
N ARG A 373 -26.66 39.26 28.65
CA ARG A 373 -27.48 38.20 28.04
C ARG A 373 -28.35 37.45 29.04
N TYR A 374 -27.80 37.17 30.23
CA TYR A 374 -28.40 36.24 31.17
C TYR A 374 -28.76 36.88 32.52
N GLY A 375 -28.13 37.99 32.91
CA GLY A 375 -28.16 38.52 34.29
C GLY A 375 -29.55 38.84 34.83
N SER A 376 -30.43 39.41 34.01
CA SER A 376 -31.80 39.80 34.40
C SER A 376 -32.83 38.65 34.40
N LEU A 377 -32.46 37.49 33.86
CA LEU A 377 -33.38 36.34 33.75
C LEU A 377 -33.65 35.73 35.13
N THR A 378 -34.85 35.18 35.33
CA THR A 378 -35.10 34.23 36.44
C THR A 378 -34.33 32.91 36.20
N ASN A 379 -34.22 32.07 37.23
CA ASN A 379 -33.52 30.78 37.09
C ASN A 379 -34.16 29.86 36.03
N SER A 380 -35.49 29.78 35.98
CA SER A 380 -36.19 28.98 34.97
C SER A 380 -36.01 29.53 33.55
N GLN A 381 -36.09 30.86 33.38
CA GLN A 381 -35.84 31.52 32.09
C GLN A 381 -34.39 31.33 31.62
N PHE A 382 -33.43 31.45 32.55
CA PHE A 382 -32.02 31.19 32.27
C PHE A 382 -31.82 29.75 31.78
N VAL A 383 -32.32 28.75 32.50
CA VAL A 383 -32.18 27.34 32.09
C VAL A 383 -32.78 27.11 30.69
N ARG A 384 -33.99 27.60 30.43
CA ARG A 384 -34.62 27.46 29.11
C ARG A 384 -33.79 28.10 28.00
N LEU A 385 -33.21 29.28 28.25
CA LEU A 385 -32.37 29.94 27.26
C LEU A 385 -31.03 29.19 27.05
N VAL A 386 -30.44 28.60 28.09
CA VAL A 386 -29.24 27.76 27.98
C VAL A 386 -29.51 26.51 27.14
N TYR A 387 -30.63 25.83 27.34
CA TYR A 387 -31.03 24.69 26.50
C TYR A 387 -31.11 25.09 25.02
N ASN A 388 -31.76 26.22 24.71
CA ASN A 388 -31.90 26.69 23.34
C ASN A 388 -30.56 27.13 22.72
N ASN A 389 -29.74 27.87 23.46
CA ASN A 389 -28.47 28.39 22.94
C ASN A 389 -27.38 27.33 22.84
N VAL A 390 -27.30 26.42 23.80
CA VAL A 390 -26.21 25.43 23.91
C VAL A 390 -26.61 24.11 23.28
N LEU A 391 -27.78 23.56 23.64
CA LEU A 391 -28.22 22.25 23.13
C LEU A 391 -29.06 22.35 21.85
N GLN A 392 -29.47 23.56 21.46
CA GLN A 392 -30.29 23.84 20.27
C GLN A 392 -31.61 23.08 20.29
N ARG A 393 -32.22 22.99 21.47
CA ARG A 393 -33.54 22.39 21.68
C ARG A 393 -34.19 22.99 22.92
N ASP A 394 -35.50 22.86 23.01
CA ASP A 394 -36.22 23.15 24.25
C ASP A 394 -35.91 22.10 25.34
N PRO A 395 -35.93 22.51 26.63
CA PRO A 395 -35.84 21.57 27.73
C PRO A 395 -37.10 20.72 27.82
N ASP A 396 -36.93 19.44 28.14
CA ASP A 396 -38.04 18.65 28.68
C ASP A 396 -38.41 19.12 30.10
N ALA A 397 -39.60 18.74 30.57
CA ALA A 397 -40.12 19.18 31.86
C ALA A 397 -39.23 18.78 33.05
N ALA A 398 -38.62 17.57 32.99
CA ALA A 398 -37.78 17.06 34.07
C ALA A 398 -36.43 17.80 34.11
N GLY A 399 -35.81 18.02 32.94
CA GLY A 399 -34.57 18.75 32.78
C GLY A 399 -34.70 20.21 33.24
N LEU A 400 -35.79 20.89 32.85
CA LEU A 400 -36.06 22.26 33.31
C LEU A 400 -36.21 22.32 34.84
N ALA A 401 -36.99 21.42 35.42
CA ALA A 401 -37.21 21.36 36.87
C ALA A 401 -35.92 21.07 37.63
N TYR A 402 -35.12 20.11 37.15
CA TYR A 402 -33.85 19.72 37.78
C TYR A 402 -32.86 20.89 37.87
N TRP A 403 -32.59 21.55 36.75
CA TRP A 403 -31.60 22.65 36.71
C TRP A 403 -32.11 23.90 37.41
N THR A 404 -33.40 24.21 37.32
CA THR A 404 -34.00 25.34 38.06
C THR A 404 -33.83 25.11 39.56
N LYS A 405 -34.17 23.93 40.06
CA LYS A 405 -33.99 23.56 41.48
C LYS A 405 -32.52 23.62 41.92
N LYS A 406 -31.57 23.25 41.06
CA LYS A 406 -30.14 23.37 41.37
C LYS A 406 -29.72 24.83 41.58
N LEU A 407 -30.18 25.73 40.73
CA LEU A 407 -29.92 27.17 40.86
C LEU A 407 -30.60 27.77 42.09
N ASP A 408 -31.85 27.41 42.35
CA ASP A 408 -32.60 27.87 43.52
C ASP A 408 -31.93 27.42 44.84
N ASN A 409 -31.26 26.27 44.82
CA ASN A 409 -30.47 25.74 45.93
C ASN A 409 -29.02 26.26 45.98
N GLY A 410 -28.69 27.32 45.24
CA GLY A 410 -27.39 28.00 45.34
C GLY A 410 -26.30 27.51 44.39
N THR A 411 -26.60 26.63 43.43
CA THR A 411 -25.65 26.37 42.33
C THR A 411 -25.48 27.64 41.51
N SER A 412 -24.25 28.05 41.22
CA SER A 412 -24.01 29.23 40.40
C SER A 412 -24.38 28.98 38.93
N ARG A 413 -24.81 30.02 38.21
CA ARG A 413 -25.02 29.94 36.77
C ARG A 413 -23.76 29.51 36.01
N GLY A 414 -22.58 29.89 36.51
CA GLY A 414 -21.30 29.44 35.96
C GLY A 414 -21.08 27.94 36.07
N GLN A 415 -21.49 27.32 37.18
CA GLN A 415 -21.43 25.86 37.33
C GLN A 415 -22.43 25.17 36.39
N VAL A 416 -23.64 25.71 36.25
CA VAL A 416 -24.64 25.16 35.30
C VAL A 416 -24.11 25.23 33.88
N MET A 417 -23.58 26.38 33.42
CA MET A 417 -23.00 26.49 32.09
C MET A 417 -21.84 25.52 31.85
N ALA A 418 -20.97 25.31 32.84
CA ALA A 418 -19.90 24.32 32.74
C ALA A 418 -20.46 22.90 32.56
N SER A 419 -21.54 22.55 33.28
CA SER A 419 -22.20 21.25 33.13
C SER A 419 -22.84 21.05 31.76
N PHE A 420 -23.48 22.07 31.20
CA PHE A 420 -24.03 22.00 29.84
C PHE A 420 -22.91 21.90 28.79
N SER A 421 -21.87 22.73 28.91
CA SER A 421 -20.71 22.73 28.02
C SER A 421 -19.97 21.39 27.99
N GLU A 422 -19.96 20.66 29.11
CA GLU A 422 -19.26 19.38 29.21
C GLU A 422 -20.18 18.16 29.17
N SER A 423 -21.47 18.36 28.89
CA SER A 423 -22.42 17.28 28.65
C SER A 423 -22.03 16.49 27.40
N ASN A 424 -22.31 15.18 27.39
CA ASN A 424 -22.03 14.33 26.23
C ASN A 424 -22.75 14.84 24.98
N GLU A 425 -24.00 15.31 25.12
CA GLU A 425 -24.78 15.90 24.02
C GLU A 425 -24.06 17.10 23.39
N TYR A 426 -23.58 18.04 24.21
CA TYR A 426 -22.91 19.22 23.67
C TYR A 426 -21.52 18.90 23.10
N LYS A 427 -20.77 17.99 23.73
CA LYS A 427 -19.49 17.49 23.19
C LYS A 427 -19.69 16.89 21.79
N SER A 428 -20.69 16.05 21.60
CA SER A 428 -21.02 15.49 20.29
C SER A 428 -21.43 16.57 19.28
N LYS A 429 -22.28 17.53 19.68
CA LYS A 429 -22.70 18.64 18.80
C LYS A 429 -21.56 19.59 18.40
N THR A 430 -20.50 19.65 19.20
CA THR A 430 -19.40 20.60 19.01
C THR A 430 -18.08 19.95 18.61
N ALA A 431 -18.04 18.65 18.30
CA ALA A 431 -16.81 17.98 17.87
C ALA A 431 -16.13 18.73 16.70
N ASN A 432 -16.83 18.84 15.57
CA ASN A 432 -16.33 19.57 14.39
C ASN A 432 -16.09 21.06 14.67
N LEU A 433 -16.85 21.68 15.58
CA LEU A 433 -16.63 23.08 15.99
C LEU A 433 -15.27 23.25 16.67
N THR A 434 -14.93 22.33 17.58
CA THR A 434 -13.64 22.38 18.28
C THR A 434 -12.49 22.17 17.31
N ASP A 435 -12.65 21.29 16.32
CA ASP A 435 -11.65 21.07 15.27
C ASP A 435 -11.49 22.30 14.38
N ALA A 436 -12.60 22.86 13.89
CA ALA A 436 -12.57 24.03 13.04
C ALA A 436 -11.90 25.25 13.72
N VAL A 437 -12.18 25.47 15.00
CA VAL A 437 -11.55 26.55 15.77
C VAL A 437 -10.06 26.27 16.01
N SER A 438 -9.70 25.03 16.34
CA SER A 438 -8.29 24.64 16.52
C SER A 438 -7.49 24.80 15.23
N VAL A 439 -8.05 24.39 14.08
CA VAL A 439 -7.42 24.59 12.76
C VAL A 439 -7.14 26.07 12.53
N HIS A 440 -8.11 26.97 12.72
CA HIS A 440 -7.87 28.39 12.50
C HIS A 440 -6.85 29.00 13.46
N ILE A 441 -7.00 28.73 14.77
CA ILE A 441 -6.20 29.43 15.78
C ILE A 441 -4.83 28.77 15.96
N GLN A 442 -4.79 27.46 16.09
CA GLN A 442 -3.57 26.72 16.41
C GLN A 442 -2.79 26.36 15.16
N LEU A 443 -3.42 25.90 14.08
CA LEU A 443 -2.74 25.52 12.84
C LEU A 443 -2.50 26.72 11.91
N LEU A 444 -3.51 27.56 11.63
CA LEU A 444 -3.38 28.72 10.72
C LEU A 444 -2.93 30.01 11.41
N GLY A 445 -3.16 30.13 12.72
CA GLY A 445 -2.55 31.19 13.53
C GLY A 445 -3.33 32.49 13.49
N VAL A 446 -4.60 32.41 13.12
CA VAL A 446 -5.48 33.56 12.90
C VAL A 446 -6.75 33.44 13.74
N SER A 447 -7.31 34.58 14.15
CA SER A 447 -8.64 34.61 14.78
C SER A 447 -9.70 34.37 13.70
N PRO A 448 -10.56 33.34 13.82
CA PRO A 448 -11.58 33.11 12.82
C PRO A 448 -12.83 33.97 13.06
N SER A 449 -13.48 34.38 11.98
CA SER A 449 -14.87 34.84 12.03
C SER A 449 -15.83 33.65 12.25
N LYS A 450 -17.06 33.93 12.67
CA LYS A 450 -18.08 32.88 12.82
C LYS A 450 -18.35 32.15 11.50
N ALA A 451 -18.45 32.89 10.39
CA ALA A 451 -18.70 32.29 9.07
C ALA A 451 -17.59 31.31 8.67
N GLN A 452 -16.31 31.68 8.85
CA GLN A 452 -15.18 30.80 8.56
C GLN A 452 -15.19 29.52 9.39
N VAL A 453 -15.62 29.60 10.66
CA VAL A 453 -15.78 28.40 11.49
C VAL A 453 -16.93 27.54 10.98
N ASP A 454 -18.09 28.13 10.68
CA ASP A 454 -19.27 27.40 10.20
C ASP A 454 -19.00 26.70 8.85
N ASP A 455 -18.26 27.36 7.94
CA ASP A 455 -17.81 26.78 6.67
C ASP A 455 -16.91 25.57 6.89
N LEU A 456 -15.93 25.69 7.80
CA LEU A 456 -14.99 24.61 8.08
C LEU A 456 -15.65 23.45 8.85
N VAL A 457 -16.61 23.74 9.74
CA VAL A 457 -17.46 22.71 10.38
C VAL A 457 -18.21 21.90 9.33
N SER A 458 -18.74 22.57 8.30
CA SER A 458 -19.43 21.91 7.18
C SER A 458 -18.47 21.09 6.33
N ALA A 459 -17.25 21.59 6.08
CA ALA A 459 -16.22 20.85 5.36
C ALA A 459 -15.79 19.57 6.09
N ILE A 460 -15.63 19.62 7.43
CA ILE A 460 -15.31 18.46 8.29
C ILE A 460 -16.51 17.52 8.45
N ALA A 461 -17.74 17.99 8.24
CA ALA A 461 -18.90 17.09 8.21
C ALA A 461 -18.98 16.31 6.89
N GLY A 462 -18.58 16.94 5.78
CA GLY A 462 -18.58 16.32 4.45
C GLY A 462 -17.34 15.49 4.11
N ASN A 463 -16.23 15.70 4.83
CA ASN A 463 -14.94 15.03 4.65
C ASN A 463 -14.34 14.75 6.02
N ASP A 464 -13.42 13.80 6.16
CA ASP A 464 -12.69 13.64 7.43
C ASP A 464 -11.78 14.85 7.74
N LEU A 465 -11.44 15.02 9.03
CA LEU A 465 -10.60 16.11 9.51
C LEU A 465 -9.21 16.11 8.84
N ALA A 466 -8.62 14.94 8.61
CA ALA A 466 -7.31 14.81 7.99
C ALA A 466 -7.28 15.40 6.58
N THR A 467 -8.33 15.15 5.80
CA THR A 467 -8.53 15.66 4.45
C THR A 467 -8.70 17.16 4.44
N VAL A 468 -9.53 17.70 5.35
CA VAL A 468 -9.71 19.16 5.48
C VAL A 468 -8.43 19.85 5.90
N ILE A 469 -7.71 19.29 6.87
CA ILE A 469 -6.40 19.80 7.28
C ILE A 469 -5.45 19.78 6.09
N ARG A 470 -5.40 18.67 5.34
CA ARG A 470 -4.55 18.54 4.15
C ARG A 470 -4.84 19.63 3.11
N GLN A 471 -6.10 19.98 2.90
CA GLN A 471 -6.43 21.10 2.01
C GLN A 471 -5.92 22.43 2.57
N LYS A 472 -6.12 22.68 3.88
CA LYS A 472 -5.71 23.94 4.53
C LYS A 472 -4.21 24.18 4.53
N ILE A 473 -3.42 23.13 4.63
CA ILE A 473 -1.96 23.24 4.65
C ILE A 473 -1.33 23.50 3.28
N HIS A 474 -2.10 23.35 2.20
CA HIS A 474 -1.68 23.71 0.84
C HIS A 474 -2.29 25.03 0.36
N GLU A 475 -2.99 25.77 1.24
CA GLU A 475 -3.44 27.12 0.91
C GLU A 475 -2.25 28.09 1.03
N PRO A 476 -2.09 29.06 0.10
CA PRO A 476 -0.99 30.04 0.18
C PRO A 476 -0.91 30.84 1.49
N SER A 477 -2.04 30.96 2.21
CA SER A 477 -2.08 31.58 3.54
C SER A 477 -1.35 30.77 4.62
N PHE A 478 -1.16 29.47 4.40
CA PHE A 478 -0.42 28.60 5.31
C PHE A 478 1.08 28.81 5.18
N ASP A 479 1.59 28.92 3.95
CA ASP A 479 3.02 29.12 3.66
C ASP A 479 3.59 30.33 4.44
N ALA A 480 2.85 31.45 4.45
CA ALA A 480 3.24 32.66 5.17
C ALA A 480 3.45 32.47 6.69
N ARG A 481 2.80 31.45 7.28
CA ARG A 481 3.02 31.08 8.69
C ARG A 481 4.20 30.14 8.87
N ALA A 482 4.34 29.16 7.96
CA ALA A 482 5.37 28.14 8.04
C ALA A 482 6.78 28.65 7.67
N GLY A 483 6.86 29.84 7.05
CA GLY A 483 8.13 30.52 6.73
C GLY A 483 8.60 30.17 5.34
#